data_AF-A0A7K3RVF8-F1
#
_entry.id   AF-A0A7K3RVF8-F1
#
_cell.length_a   1.000
_cell.length_b   1.000
_cell.length_c   1.000
_cell.angle_alpha   90.00
_cell.angle_beta   90.00
_cell.angle_gamma   90.00
#
_symmetry.space_group_name_H-M   'P 1'
#
loop_
_entity.id
_entity.type
_entity.pdbx_description
1 polymer ?
#
loop_
_entity_poly.entity_id
_entity_poly.type
_entity_poly.pdbx_seq_one_letter_code
_entity_poly.pdbx_strand_id
1 'polypeptide(L)' 'RARRRLTASLVELREAGDTAAGEWWQRALPEQRLLAAERAGHRTLAATAQRRGPTAHAPSIGAE' A
#
# COMPACT_ATOMS: atom_id res chain seq x y z
N ARG A 1 3.83 4.49 14.78
CA ARG A 1 5.10 4.00 14.19
C ARG A 1 4.89 2.79 13.25
N ALA A 2 4.24 1.71 13.69
CA ALA A 2 3.98 0.52 12.86
C ALA A 2 3.17 0.80 11.57
N ARG A 3 2.09 1.60 11.63
CA ARG A 3 1.28 1.95 10.45
C ARG A 3 2.11 2.59 9.33
N ARG A 4 2.92 3.62 9.66
CA ARG A 4 3.79 4.29 8.69
C ARG A 4 4.81 3.33 8.05
N ARG A 5 5.37 2.40 8.85
CA ARG A 5 6.30 1.39 8.33
C ARG A 5 5.62 0.44 7.35
N LEU A 6 4.43 -0.05 7.69
CA LEU A 6 3.66 -0.92 6.78
C LEU A 6 3.28 -0.18 5.49
N THR A 7 2.88 1.09 5.57
CA THR A 7 2.61 1.91 4.38
C THR A 7 3.86 2.04 3.51
N ALA A 8 5.03 2.32 4.09
CA ALA A 8 6.29 2.40 3.34
C ALA A 8 6.63 1.07 2.65
N SER A 9 6.52 -0.05 3.36
CA SER A 9 6.79 -1.38 2.78
C SER A 9 5.82 -1.76 1.64
N LEU A 10 4.58 -1.26 1.64
CA LEU A 10 3.65 -1.48 0.53
C LEU A 10 4.01 -0.65 -0.71
N VAL A 11 4.52 0.56 -0.51
CA VAL A 11 5.03 1.40 -1.62
C VAL A 11 6.26 0.74 -2.25
N GLU A 12 7.23 0.33 -1.42
CA GLU A 12 8.43 -0.37 -1.90
C GLU A 12 8.08 -1.66 -2.66
N LEU A 13 7.08 -2.40 -2.19
CA LEU A 13 6.58 -3.61 -2.86
C LEU A 13 6.00 -3.31 -4.25
N ARG A 14 5.27 -2.20 -4.39
CA ARG A 14 4.68 -1.78 -5.67
C ARG A 14 5.75 -1.35 -6.66
N GLU A 15 6.69 -0.52 -6.21
CA GLU A 15 7.82 -0.05 -7.01
C GLU A 15 8.66 -1.23 -7.53
N ALA A 16 8.95 -2.23 -6.68
CA ALA A 16 9.66 -3.43 -7.09
C ALA A 16 8.89 -4.24 -8.16
N GLY A 17 7.56 -4.30 -8.06
CA GLY A 17 6.69 -4.90 -9.07
C GLY A 17 6.76 -4.18 -10.41
N ASP A 18 6.67 -2.85 -10.38
CA ASP A 18 6.72 -2.00 -11.57
C ASP A 18 8.11 -2.06 -12.24
N THR A 19 9.21 -2.08 -11.46
CA THR A 19 10.57 -2.28 -11.97
C THR A 19 10.75 -3.65 -12.62
N ALA A 20 10.27 -4.73 -11.98
CA ALA A 20 10.39 -6.08 -12.53
C ALA A 20 9.55 -6.30 -13.79
N ALA A 21 8.46 -5.54 -13.97
CA ALA A 21 7.63 -5.57 -15.17
C ALA A 21 8.22 -4.72 -16.32
N GLY A 22 8.89 -3.61 -16.00
CA GLY A 22 9.52 -2.71 -16.98
C GLY A 22 10.87 -3.19 -17.50
N GLU A 23 11.62 -3.95 -16.71
CA GLU A 23 12.92 -4.49 -17.10
C GLU A 23 12.73 -5.85 -17.78
N TRP A 24 12.62 -5.86 -19.11
CA TRP A 24 12.47 -7.03 -19.98
C TRP A 24 13.52 -8.16 -19.81
N TRP A 25 14.63 -7.89 -19.13
CA TRP A 25 15.67 -8.86 -18.78
C TRP A 25 15.51 -9.43 -17.34
N GLN A 26 14.68 -8.82 -16.50
CA GLN A 26 14.30 -9.33 -15.18
C GLN A 26 13.12 -10.30 -15.32
N ARG A 27 13.09 -11.36 -14.50
CA ARG A 27 11.89 -12.21 -14.44
C ARG A 27 10.77 -11.43 -13.78
N ALA A 28 9.66 -11.27 -14.50
CA ALA A 28 8.44 -10.72 -13.94
C ALA A 28 8.08 -11.44 -12.63
N LEU A 29 7.84 -10.65 -11.57
CA LEU A 29 7.39 -11.18 -10.30
C LEU A 29 6.01 -11.85 -10.48
N PRO A 30 5.69 -12.91 -9.73
CA PRO A 30 4.37 -13.54 -9.81
C PRO A 30 3.29 -12.55 -9.34
N GLU A 31 2.58 -11.94 -10.28
CA GLU A 31 1.61 -10.86 -10.05
C GLU A 31 0.54 -11.24 -9.04
N GLN A 32 0.06 -12.49 -9.07
CA GLN A 32 -0.92 -12.98 -8.10
C GLN A 32 -0.40 -12.95 -6.65
N ARG A 33 0.89 -13.24 -6.43
CA ARG A 33 1.49 -13.18 -5.09
C ARG A 33 1.67 -11.73 -4.63
N LEU A 34 2.03 -10.84 -5.56
CA LEU A 34 2.16 -9.41 -5.33
C LEU A 34 0.83 -8.80 -4.88
N LEU A 35 -0.22 -9.02 -5.68
CA LEU A 35 -1.58 -8.56 -5.40
C LEU A 35 -2.14 -9.14 -4.09
N ALA A 36 -1.84 -10.40 -3.78
CA ALA A 36 -2.25 -11.03 -2.53
C ALA A 36 -1.60 -10.34 -1.31
N ALA A 37 -0.29 -10.05 -1.39
CA ALA A 37 0.45 -9.35 -0.35
C ALA A 37 -0.06 -7.90 -0.16
N GLU A 38 -0.27 -7.19 -1.25
CA GLU A 38 -0.82 -5.82 -1.26
C GLU A 38 -2.22 -5.78 -0.63
N ARG A 39 -3.12 -6.69 -1.06
CA ARG A 39 -4.47 -6.82 -0.49
C ARG A 39 -4.44 -7.14 1.01
N ALA A 40 -3.55 -8.03 1.45
CA ALA A 40 -3.40 -8.36 2.87
C ALA A 40 -2.92 -7.14 3.68
N GLY A 41 -1.98 -6.37 3.14
CA GLY A 41 -1.50 -5.12 3.74
C GLY A 41 -2.59 -4.06 3.84
N HIS A 42 -3.36 -3.82 2.78
CA HIS A 42 -4.50 -2.89 2.81
C HIS A 42 -5.56 -3.28 3.82
N ARG A 43 -5.92 -4.57 3.92
CA ARG A 43 -6.85 -5.04 4.96
C ARG A 43 -6.31 -4.78 6.35
N THR A 44 -5.02 -4.98 6.58
CA THR A 44 -4.37 -4.68 7.87
C THR A 44 -4.38 -3.19 8.19
N LEU A 45 -4.12 -2.33 7.19
CA LEU A 45 -4.23 -0.87 7.34
C LEU A 45 -5.66 -0.44 7.67
N ALA A 46 -6.66 -1.00 6.99
CA ALA A 46 -8.07 -0.71 7.25
C ALA A 46 -8.48 -1.16 8.66
N ALA A 47 -8.07 -2.35 9.10
CA ALA A 47 -8.37 -2.86 10.44
C ALA A 47 -7.72 -1.99 11.54
N THR A 48 -6.47 -1.54 11.33
CA THR A 48 -5.78 -0.67 12.29
C THR A 48 -6.29 0.77 12.28
N ALA A 49 -6.80 1.26 11.15
CA ALA A 49 -7.50 2.54 11.07
C ALA A 49 -8.84 2.50 11.81
N GLN A 50 -9.65 1.46 11.60
CA GLN A 50 -10.92 1.26 12.31
C GLN A 50 -10.73 1.18 13.83
N ARG A 51 -9.70 0.45 14.31
CA ARG A 51 -9.39 0.32 15.75
C ARG A 51 -8.96 1.65 16.40
N ARG A 52 -8.44 2.61 15.64
CA ARG A 52 -8.03 3.92 16.15
C ARG A 52 -9.15 4.97 16.11
N GLY A 53 -10.36 4.57 15.71
CA GLY A 53 -11.43 5.48 15.32
C GLY A 53 -11.11 6.16 13.99
N PRO A 54 -12.13 6.66 13.25
CA PRO A 54 -11.86 7.48 12.08
C PRO A 54 -11.01 8.66 12.54
N THR A 55 -9.75 8.72 12.09
CA THR A 55 -8.92 9.91 12.26
C THR A 55 -9.64 11.01 11.50
N ALA A 56 -10.41 11.81 12.23
CA ALA A 56 -11.10 12.99 11.72
C ALA A 56 -10.04 13.97 11.21
N HIS A 57 -9.72 13.85 9.92
CA HIS A 57 -9.32 14.96 9.09
C HIS A 57 -9.40 14.51 7.63
N ALA A 58 -10.61 14.50 7.08
CA ALA A 58 -10.73 14.96 5.72
C ALA A 58 -10.44 16.46 5.79
N PRO A 59 -9.40 17.01 5.11
CA PRO A 59 -9.35 18.43 4.92
C PRO A 59 -10.63 18.78 4.15
N SER A 60 -11.52 19.53 4.80
CA SER A 60 -12.52 20.30 4.08
C SER A 60 -11.71 21.24 3.19
N ILE A 61 -11.46 20.82 1.96
CA ILE A 61 -11.08 21.73 0.89
C ILE A 61 -12.33 22.58 0.68
N GLY A 62 -12.48 23.59 1.56
CA GLY A 62 -13.39 24.70 1.35
C GLY A 62 -12.83 25.46 0.16
N ALA A 63 -13.51 25.32 -0.96
CA ALA A 63 -13.50 26.36 -1.97
C ALA A 63 -14.35 27.51 -1.42
N GLU A 64 -13.68 28.56 -0.95
CA GLU A 64 -14.20 29.93 -1.05
C GLU A 64 -13.48 30.63 -2.21
#